data_AF-A0A0V0WAR5-F1
#
_entry.id   AF-A0A0V0WAR5-F1
#
_cell.length_a   1.000
_cell.length_b   1.000
_cell.length_c   1.000
_cell.angle_alpha   90.00
_cell.angle_beta   90.00
_cell.angle_gamma   90.00
#
_symmetry.space_group_name_H-M   'P 1'
#
loop_
_entity.id
_entity.type
_entity.pdbx_description
1 polymer ?
#
loop_
_entity_poly.entity_id
_entity_poly.type
_entity_poly.pdbx_seq_one_letter_code
_entity_poly.pdbx_strand_id
1 'polypeptide(L)'
;LWNKTCLNMDSLTNDEVHFMEDSLTKLKSYSGVHFNQTIFEMHRKLQFFFDFSACPLNVRQELSHLLGNCLDERADQFNDREEILDLLVLVRVLSRDKEFSDFISETKLMAYLFHFSNLQEEDFESLDNGPWDLEVRLEAKKVLCNLLFNSEKARNRLSSITGRLQINELPMRERILRLENSVRAYVFIDSKFGATARRIQCTSTTNSNVEPLSTTVVDLATETFKANETSIFFDNLVLLCRRYLVSACECAPKHQNLISQVVNVLTLCIPETYPLLIPVCSFDSTGNDKIYRGYDVSALNVILQLLSKQCDDSDTGVMQPTLALLICIARSNRIYRKYLRHEILPPLKDVHTRPENDVTIRGKLVRFMTSVTHVSMWVADFLFVLCKENAGFGCVSLVDRLVKYTGFGNAAGLLASLGMLTSAQLKNSKTDDSNCSSSTDSETEEYKQAKDLINPVLGCVETPKPNPMEGMTEEEKEHEAVQLVNQIDSLMKQGLVMPARVCEDGKVHPIEHVLQLQEGLPETATASSDSD
;
A
#
# COMPACT_ATOMS: atom_id res chain seq x y z
N LEU A 1 6.91 -2.44 10.47
CA LEU A 1 7.13 -3.14 11.75
C LEU A 1 6.83 -4.61 11.52
N TRP A 2 7.84 -5.43 11.21
CA TRP A 2 7.66 -6.88 11.14
C TRP A 2 7.48 -7.39 12.56
N ASN A 3 6.33 -8.01 12.83
CA ASN A 3 5.94 -8.46 14.16
C ASN A 3 6.81 -9.66 14.53
N LYS A 4 7.62 -9.55 15.59
CA LYS A 4 8.56 -10.59 16.08
C LYS A 4 7.89 -11.93 16.39
N THR A 5 6.57 -11.96 16.49
CA THR A 5 5.75 -13.13 16.84
C THR A 5 5.45 -14.09 15.69
N CYS A 6 5.67 -13.71 14.42
CA CYS A 6 5.33 -14.57 13.27
C CYS A 6 6.42 -15.58 12.87
N LEU A 7 7.63 -15.44 13.41
CA LEU A 7 8.70 -16.41 13.29
C LEU A 7 8.88 -16.98 14.70
N ASN A 8 8.66 -18.29 14.90
CA ASN A 8 9.08 -18.97 16.13
C ASN A 8 10.61 -18.84 16.24
N MET A 9 11.09 -17.69 16.71
CA MET A 9 12.50 -17.43 16.91
C MET A 9 12.86 -18.03 18.26
N ASP A 10 13.56 -19.16 18.25
CA ASP A 10 14.06 -19.77 19.48
C ASP A 10 14.99 -18.78 20.19
N SER A 11 14.68 -18.48 21.46
CA SER A 11 15.58 -17.76 22.37
C SER A 11 16.67 -18.70 22.87
N LEU A 12 17.86 -18.18 23.16
CA LEU A 12 18.93 -18.98 23.78
C LEU A 12 18.44 -19.62 25.08
N THR A 13 18.74 -20.91 25.28
CA THR A 13 18.56 -21.57 26.58
C THR A 13 19.81 -21.38 27.45
N ASN A 14 19.74 -21.83 28.72
CA ASN A 14 20.88 -21.77 29.64
C ASN A 14 22.12 -22.49 29.09
N ASP A 15 21.94 -23.56 28.29
CA ASP A 15 23.03 -24.33 27.69
C ASP A 15 23.75 -23.55 26.59
N GLU A 16 23.03 -22.76 25.78
CA GLU A 16 23.65 -21.88 24.80
C GLU A 16 24.33 -20.67 25.46
N VAL A 17 23.75 -20.11 26.53
CA VAL A 17 24.36 -19.01 27.27
C VAL A 17 25.69 -19.45 27.89
N HIS A 18 25.72 -20.59 28.57
CA HIS A 18 26.97 -21.15 29.12
C HIS A 18 27.99 -21.46 28.01
N PHE A 19 27.52 -21.95 26.86
CA PHE A 19 28.40 -22.20 25.71
C PHE A 19 29.02 -20.89 25.17
N MET A 20 28.27 -19.78 25.13
CA MET A 20 28.81 -18.48 24.72
C MET A 20 29.87 -17.97 25.70
N GLU A 21 29.66 -18.14 27.01
CA GLU A 21 30.63 -17.77 28.06
C GLU A 21 31.92 -18.58 27.99
N ASP A 22 31.81 -19.90 27.82
CA ASP A 22 32.95 -20.80 27.63
C ASP A 22 33.71 -20.47 26.34
N SER A 23 32.99 -20.21 25.25
CA SER A 23 33.59 -19.84 23.97
C SER A 23 34.33 -18.50 24.05
N LEU A 24 33.78 -17.51 24.76
CA LEU A 24 34.48 -16.24 25.01
C LEU A 24 35.79 -16.47 25.78
N THR A 25 35.78 -17.35 26.79
CA THR A 25 36.98 -17.69 27.58
C THR A 25 38.04 -18.39 26.72
N LYS A 26 37.61 -19.30 25.84
CA LYS A 26 38.48 -19.96 24.85
C LYS A 26 39.06 -18.96 23.85
N LEU A 27 38.24 -18.06 23.28
CA LEU A 27 38.71 -17.05 22.33
C LEU A 27 39.73 -16.08 22.94
N LYS A 28 39.66 -15.80 24.24
CA LYS A 28 40.67 -14.98 24.94
C LYS A 28 42.00 -15.70 25.18
N SER A 29 42.00 -17.03 25.22
CA SER A 29 43.16 -17.84 25.62
C SER A 29 43.80 -18.60 24.47
N TYR A 30 43.06 -18.86 23.40
CA TYR A 30 43.52 -19.62 22.24
C TYR A 30 44.02 -18.70 21.12
N SER A 31 44.96 -19.22 20.32
CA SER A 31 45.46 -18.58 19.10
C SER A 31 45.58 -19.63 17.99
N GLY A 32 45.68 -19.18 16.73
CA GLY A 32 45.80 -20.05 15.56
C GLY A 32 44.64 -21.03 15.40
N VAL A 33 44.94 -22.31 15.16
CA VAL A 33 43.95 -23.35 14.82
C VAL A 33 42.84 -23.49 15.87
N HIS A 34 43.18 -23.46 17.16
CA HIS A 34 42.19 -23.62 18.23
C HIS A 34 41.24 -22.42 18.34
N PHE A 35 41.72 -21.23 17.98
CA PHE A 35 40.88 -20.03 17.91
C PHE A 35 39.87 -20.15 16.76
N ASN A 36 40.33 -20.51 15.56
CA ASN A 36 39.45 -20.67 14.39
C ASN A 36 38.42 -21.79 14.60
N GLN A 37 38.82 -22.89 15.24
CA GLN A 37 37.89 -23.97 15.60
C GLN A 37 36.79 -23.48 16.54
N THR A 38 37.12 -22.61 17.49
CA THR A 38 36.13 -22.02 18.41
C THR A 38 35.14 -21.13 17.66
N ILE A 39 35.60 -20.32 16.70
CA ILE A 39 34.73 -19.51 15.82
C ILE A 39 33.77 -20.40 15.02
N PHE A 40 34.30 -21.47 14.41
CA PHE A 40 33.50 -22.41 13.62
C PHE A 40 32.40 -23.09 14.46
N GLU A 41 32.76 -23.56 15.67
CA GLU A 41 31.80 -24.18 16.61
C GLU A 41 30.73 -23.18 17.04
N MET A 42 31.11 -21.93 17.33
CA MET A 42 30.17 -20.86 17.64
C MET A 42 29.20 -20.59 16.49
N HIS A 43 29.70 -20.42 15.26
CA HIS A 43 28.84 -20.23 14.10
C HIS A 43 27.85 -21.40 13.94
N ARG A 44 28.35 -22.65 13.94
CA ARG A 44 27.53 -23.84 13.73
C ARG A 44 26.38 -23.94 14.73
N LYS A 45 26.63 -23.63 16.01
CA LYS A 45 25.64 -23.72 17.09
C LYS A 45 24.69 -22.51 17.12
N LEU A 46 25.16 -21.31 16.79
CA LEU A 46 24.40 -20.07 16.96
C LEU A 46 23.66 -19.59 15.69
N GLN A 47 23.97 -20.14 14.50
CA GLN A 47 23.48 -19.63 13.21
C GLN A 47 21.94 -19.56 13.03
N PHE A 48 21.18 -20.29 13.83
CA PHE A 48 19.71 -20.33 13.77
C PHE A 48 19.03 -19.42 14.81
N PHE A 49 19.79 -18.84 15.74
CA PHE A 49 19.26 -17.95 16.77
C PHE A 49 19.17 -16.50 16.28
N PHE A 50 18.11 -15.82 16.69
CA PHE A 50 17.83 -14.41 16.35
C PHE A 50 17.60 -13.52 17.57
N ASP A 51 17.46 -14.11 18.76
CA ASP A 51 17.35 -13.40 20.02
C ASP A 51 18.47 -13.84 20.98
N PHE A 52 19.33 -12.88 21.32
CA PHE A 52 20.48 -13.07 22.21
C PHE A 52 20.27 -12.37 23.56
N SER A 53 19.06 -11.89 23.85
CA SER A 53 18.74 -11.12 25.06
C SER A 53 18.99 -11.89 26.36
N ALA A 54 18.87 -13.22 26.34
CA ALA A 54 19.16 -14.10 27.48
C ALA A 54 20.67 -14.19 27.80
N CYS A 55 21.56 -13.82 26.86
CA CYS A 55 23.00 -13.79 27.10
C CYS A 55 23.39 -12.51 27.86
N PRO A 56 24.16 -12.61 28.95
CA PRO A 56 24.59 -11.46 29.74
C PRO A 56 25.24 -10.36 28.88
N LEU A 57 24.90 -9.10 29.17
CA LEU A 57 25.36 -7.96 28.38
C LEU A 57 26.89 -7.85 28.32
N ASN A 58 27.58 -8.15 29.43
CA ASN A 58 29.05 -8.16 29.51
C ASN A 58 29.67 -9.19 28.55
N VAL A 59 29.07 -10.37 28.41
CA VAL A 59 29.55 -11.43 27.50
C VAL A 59 29.42 -10.98 26.06
N ARG A 60 28.27 -10.40 25.69
CA ARG A 60 28.03 -9.84 24.34
C ARG A 60 28.98 -8.69 24.02
N GLN A 61 29.24 -7.81 24.98
CA GLN A 61 30.18 -6.69 24.87
C GLN A 61 31.62 -7.18 24.65
N GLU A 62 32.08 -8.10 25.49
CA GLU A 62 33.45 -8.63 25.40
C GLU A 62 33.67 -9.43 24.11
N LEU A 63 32.69 -10.22 23.67
CA LEU A 63 32.73 -10.88 22.36
C LEU A 63 32.82 -9.86 21.21
N SER A 64 32.02 -8.79 21.26
CA SER A 64 32.06 -7.73 20.23
C SER A 64 33.44 -7.08 20.15
N HIS A 65 34.03 -6.79 21.31
CA HIS A 65 35.32 -6.12 21.40
C HIS A 65 36.47 -7.02 20.95
N LEU A 66 36.43 -8.30 21.33
CA LEU A 66 37.42 -9.30 20.93
C LEU A 66 37.37 -9.54 19.41
N LEU A 67 36.19 -9.81 18.85
CA LEU A 67 36.04 -10.08 17.41
C LEU A 67 36.38 -8.83 16.57
N GLY A 68 36.04 -7.63 17.06
CA GLY A 68 36.44 -6.37 16.44
C GLY A 68 37.95 -6.16 16.40
N ASN A 69 38.66 -6.45 17.49
CA ASN A 69 40.12 -6.37 17.56
C ASN A 69 40.79 -7.44 16.68
N CYS A 70 40.26 -8.67 16.65
CA CYS A 70 40.79 -9.73 15.79
C CYS A 70 40.69 -9.39 14.30
N LEU A 71 39.63 -8.69 13.88
CA LEU A 71 39.54 -8.18 12.50
C LEU A 71 40.52 -7.04 12.24
N ASP A 72 40.83 -6.19 13.23
CA ASP A 72 41.88 -5.15 13.14
C ASP A 72 43.27 -5.80 12.92
N GLU A 73 43.62 -6.80 13.75
CA GLU A 73 44.91 -7.51 13.66
C GLU A 73 45.07 -8.34 12.38
N ARG A 74 43.99 -8.99 11.92
CA ARG A 74 44.00 -9.85 10.72
C ARG A 74 43.85 -9.06 9.42
N ALA A 75 43.20 -7.88 9.46
CA ALA A 75 43.16 -6.99 8.31
C ALA A 75 44.56 -6.52 7.90
N ASP A 76 45.47 -6.29 8.85
CA ASP A 76 46.83 -5.85 8.52
C ASP A 76 47.75 -6.98 7.97
N GLN A 77 47.35 -8.26 8.10
CA GLN A 77 48.22 -9.43 7.81
C GLN A 77 47.86 -10.19 6.52
N PHE A 78 46.85 -9.75 5.76
CA PHE A 78 46.41 -10.15 4.40
C PHE A 78 47.00 -11.43 3.73
N ASN A 79 47.02 -12.59 4.40
CA ASN A 79 47.44 -13.84 3.76
C ASN A 79 46.44 -15.01 3.90
N ASP A 80 45.48 -14.96 4.84
CA ASP A 80 44.49 -16.04 5.02
C ASP A 80 43.06 -15.52 4.88
N ARG A 81 42.44 -15.84 3.74
CA ARG A 81 41.11 -15.37 3.36
C ARG A 81 39.99 -16.22 3.96
N GLU A 82 40.27 -17.49 4.27
CA GLU A 82 39.30 -18.39 4.93
C GLU A 82 39.04 -17.92 6.36
N GLU A 83 40.08 -17.49 7.08
CA GLU A 83 39.97 -16.97 8.43
C GLU A 83 39.13 -15.68 8.54
N ILE A 84 39.20 -14.81 7.52
CA ILE A 84 38.38 -13.59 7.46
C ILE A 84 36.91 -13.96 7.23
N LEU A 85 36.64 -14.91 6.34
CA LEU A 85 35.29 -15.36 6.05
C LEU A 85 34.61 -15.97 7.28
N ASP A 86 35.28 -16.90 7.97
CA ASP A 86 34.75 -17.54 9.18
C ASP A 86 34.37 -16.52 10.27
N LEU A 87 35.21 -15.50 10.43
CA LEU A 87 34.99 -14.43 11.38
C LEU A 87 33.80 -13.54 10.98
N LEU A 88 33.68 -13.17 9.70
CA LEU A 88 32.53 -12.42 9.18
C LEU A 88 31.22 -13.21 9.33
N VAL A 89 31.26 -14.53 9.11
CA VAL A 89 30.10 -15.41 9.28
C VAL A 89 29.61 -15.42 10.72
N LEU A 90 30.51 -15.50 11.70
CA LEU A 90 30.14 -15.41 13.12
C LEU A 90 29.62 -14.01 13.48
N VAL A 91 30.28 -12.95 13.01
CA VAL A 91 29.84 -11.55 13.21
C VAL A 91 28.44 -11.32 12.59
N ARG A 92 28.12 -11.95 11.45
CA ARG A 92 26.77 -11.88 10.86
C ARG A 92 25.71 -12.47 11.79
N VAL A 93 26.00 -13.60 12.42
CA VAL A 93 25.07 -14.23 13.37
C VAL A 93 24.84 -13.32 14.58
N LEU A 94 25.93 -12.80 15.16
CA LEU A 94 25.85 -11.98 16.36
C LEU A 94 25.25 -10.58 16.10
N SER A 95 25.44 -10.00 14.91
CA SER A 95 24.84 -8.71 14.49
C SER A 95 23.32 -8.73 14.32
N ARG A 96 22.66 -9.89 14.48
CA ARG A 96 21.20 -9.95 14.63
C ARG A 96 20.72 -9.32 15.93
N ASP A 97 21.59 -9.26 16.93
CA ASP A 97 21.34 -8.58 18.20
C ASP A 97 21.63 -7.08 18.11
N LYS A 98 20.74 -6.28 18.74
CA LYS A 98 20.85 -4.82 18.72
C LYS A 98 22.05 -4.33 19.51
N GLU A 99 22.27 -4.83 20.71
CA GLU A 99 23.38 -4.38 21.56
C GLU A 99 24.70 -4.70 20.88
N PHE A 100 24.86 -5.93 20.37
CA PHE A 100 26.04 -6.31 19.59
C PHE A 100 26.25 -5.38 18.38
N SER A 101 25.18 -5.02 17.67
CA SER A 101 25.26 -4.07 16.55
C SER A 101 25.68 -2.66 16.97
N ASP A 102 25.16 -2.17 18.10
CA ASP A 102 25.53 -0.87 18.65
C ASP A 102 27.02 -0.84 19.06
N PHE A 103 27.54 -1.92 19.67
CA PHE A 103 28.95 -2.02 20.04
C PHE A 103 29.87 -2.07 18.82
N ILE A 104 29.58 -2.95 17.84
CA ILE A 104 30.38 -3.03 16.61
C ILE A 104 30.48 -1.68 15.91
N SER A 105 29.40 -0.90 15.94
CA SER A 105 29.33 0.41 15.29
C SER A 105 30.30 1.45 15.86
N GLU A 106 30.77 1.25 17.08
CA GLU A 106 31.73 2.13 17.76
C GLU A 106 33.18 1.69 17.55
N THR A 107 33.41 0.47 17.06
CA THR A 107 34.74 -0.09 16.81
C THR A 107 35.26 0.22 15.40
N LYS A 108 36.54 -0.10 15.13
CA LYS A 108 37.12 -0.01 13.78
C LYS A 108 36.53 -1.03 12.79
N LEU A 109 35.85 -2.06 13.30
CA LEU A 109 35.23 -3.12 12.50
C LEU A 109 34.33 -2.58 11.39
N MET A 110 33.56 -1.52 11.65
CA MET A 110 32.70 -0.94 10.62
C MET A 110 33.49 -0.41 9.40
N ALA A 111 34.69 0.15 9.62
CA ALA A 111 35.54 0.60 8.52
C ALA A 111 36.07 -0.59 7.70
N TYR A 112 36.44 -1.69 8.37
CA TYR A 112 36.84 -2.93 7.70
C TYR A 112 35.70 -3.59 6.94
N LEU A 113 34.49 -3.68 7.51
CA LEU A 113 33.32 -4.17 6.81
C LEU A 113 33.01 -3.35 5.55
N PHE A 114 33.19 -2.03 5.63
CA PHE A 114 33.03 -1.15 4.47
C PHE A 114 34.11 -1.37 3.41
N HIS A 115 35.35 -1.66 3.83
CA HIS A 115 36.44 -2.02 2.93
C HIS A 115 36.23 -3.41 2.29
N PHE A 116 35.95 -4.45 3.09
CA PHE A 116 35.69 -5.82 2.64
C PHE A 116 34.46 -5.92 1.75
N SER A 117 33.44 -5.10 1.95
CA SER A 117 32.24 -5.10 1.09
C SER A 117 32.47 -4.49 -0.29
N ASN A 118 33.62 -3.86 -0.54
CA ASN A 118 33.96 -3.17 -1.78
C ASN A 118 32.89 -2.16 -2.25
N LEU A 119 32.30 -1.42 -1.31
CA LEU A 119 31.28 -0.39 -1.61
C LEU A 119 31.88 0.97 -2.00
N GLN A 120 33.21 1.03 -2.11
CA GLN A 120 33.96 2.25 -2.41
C GLN A 120 34.15 2.49 -3.93
N GLU A 121 34.02 1.46 -4.76
CA GLU A 121 34.23 1.55 -6.21
C GLU A 121 32.91 1.84 -6.95
N GLU A 122 32.97 2.65 -8.01
CA GLU A 122 31.80 3.05 -8.82
C GLU A 122 31.18 1.86 -9.60
N ASP A 123 31.95 0.81 -9.86
CA ASP A 123 31.53 -0.42 -10.56
C ASP A 123 30.93 -1.47 -9.60
N PHE A 124 29.78 -1.12 -9.02
CA PHE A 124 28.99 -1.97 -8.11
C PHE A 124 28.55 -3.33 -8.69
N GLU A 125 28.60 -3.50 -10.01
CA GLU A 125 28.11 -4.68 -10.74
C GLU A 125 29.19 -5.72 -11.08
N SER A 126 30.48 -5.41 -10.85
CA SER A 126 31.54 -6.35 -11.17
C SER A 126 31.65 -7.46 -10.10
N LEU A 127 31.13 -8.65 -10.45
CA LEU A 127 31.31 -9.86 -9.63
C LEU A 127 32.79 -10.29 -9.53
N ASP A 128 33.69 -9.78 -10.38
CA ASP A 128 35.07 -10.28 -10.55
C ASP A 128 36.19 -9.27 -10.25
N ASN A 129 35.91 -7.99 -9.92
CA ASN A 129 36.96 -6.95 -9.92
C ASN A 129 37.32 -6.35 -8.55
N GLY A 130 36.79 -6.87 -7.44
CA GLY A 130 37.19 -6.39 -6.10
C GLY A 130 38.50 -7.02 -5.60
N PRO A 131 39.24 -6.37 -4.68
CA PRO A 131 40.47 -6.94 -4.08
C PRO A 131 40.20 -8.16 -3.19
N TRP A 132 38.92 -8.48 -2.96
CA TRP A 132 38.41 -9.50 -2.04
C TRP A 132 37.57 -10.55 -2.77
N ASP A 133 37.71 -11.81 -2.35
CA ASP A 133 36.89 -12.91 -2.84
C ASP A 133 35.40 -12.60 -2.64
N LEU A 134 34.59 -13.07 -3.57
CA LEU A 134 33.16 -12.79 -3.61
C LEU A 134 32.45 -13.19 -2.31
N GLU A 135 32.85 -14.31 -1.70
CA GLU A 135 32.30 -14.80 -0.42
C GLU A 135 32.54 -13.81 0.73
N VAL A 136 33.77 -13.29 0.86
CA VAL A 136 34.13 -12.28 1.86
C VAL A 136 33.35 -10.98 1.63
N ARG A 137 33.25 -10.52 0.37
CA ARG A 137 32.47 -9.31 0.03
C ARG A 137 31.01 -9.44 0.43
N LEU A 138 30.39 -10.57 0.12
CA LEU A 138 28.98 -10.81 0.39
C LEU A 138 28.70 -10.98 1.88
N GLU A 139 29.58 -11.66 2.59
CA GLU A 139 29.44 -11.84 4.03
C GLU A 139 29.57 -10.50 4.76
N ALA A 140 30.55 -9.67 4.38
CA ALA A 140 30.68 -8.31 4.89
C ALA A 140 29.41 -7.46 4.60
N LYS A 141 28.82 -7.58 3.41
CA LYS A 141 27.56 -6.89 3.07
C LYS A 141 26.39 -7.37 3.93
N LYS A 142 26.26 -8.68 4.20
CA LYS A 142 25.23 -9.23 5.11
C LYS A 142 25.36 -8.66 6.52
N VAL A 143 26.59 -8.58 7.04
CA VAL A 143 26.87 -7.96 8.34
C VAL A 143 26.42 -6.50 8.33
N LEU A 144 26.80 -5.72 7.30
CA LEU A 144 26.40 -4.31 7.19
C LEU A 144 24.88 -4.13 7.15
N CYS A 145 24.14 -4.99 6.45
CA CYS A 145 22.66 -4.98 6.45
C CYS A 145 22.11 -5.14 7.88
N ASN A 146 22.60 -6.15 8.62
CA ASN A 146 22.17 -6.38 9.99
C ASN A 146 22.45 -5.18 10.90
N LEU A 147 23.66 -4.62 10.82
CA LEU A 147 24.05 -3.45 11.61
C LEU A 147 23.15 -2.24 11.33
N LEU A 148 22.87 -1.96 10.05
CA LEU A 148 22.08 -0.79 9.65
C LEU A 148 20.60 -0.95 9.97
N PHE A 149 20.09 -2.19 9.94
CA PHE A 149 18.72 -2.50 10.34
C PHE A 149 18.53 -2.36 11.86
N ASN A 150 19.48 -2.88 12.64
CA ASN A 150 19.35 -2.96 14.10
C ASN A 150 19.85 -1.72 14.86
N SER A 151 20.84 -0.99 14.33
CA SER A 151 21.53 0.08 15.03
C SER A 151 21.37 1.45 14.35
N GLU A 152 20.89 2.43 15.10
CA GLU A 152 20.91 3.83 14.67
C GLU A 152 22.34 4.41 14.68
N LYS A 153 23.17 3.99 15.65
CA LYS A 153 24.58 4.36 15.69
C LYS A 153 25.31 3.89 14.43
N ALA A 154 25.01 2.68 13.94
CA ALA A 154 25.54 2.17 12.68
C ALA A 154 25.20 3.08 11.51
N ARG A 155 23.93 3.49 11.41
CA ARG A 155 23.45 4.36 10.34
C ARG A 155 24.16 5.71 10.36
N ASN A 156 24.32 6.31 11.54
CA ASN A 156 25.01 7.59 11.71
C ASN A 156 26.50 7.49 11.39
N ARG A 157 27.17 6.41 11.82
CA ARG A 157 28.60 6.19 11.58
C ARG A 157 28.90 5.93 10.10
N LEU A 158 28.08 5.12 9.42
CA LEU A 158 28.23 4.90 7.98
C LEU A 158 28.01 6.19 7.17
N SER A 159 27.05 7.03 7.58
CA SER A 159 26.85 8.37 6.99
C SER A 159 28.11 9.23 7.12
N SER A 160 28.79 9.18 8.28
CA SER A 160 30.05 9.90 8.51
C SER A 160 31.22 9.34 7.67
N ILE A 161 31.36 8.01 7.57
CA ILE A 161 32.43 7.37 6.79
C ILE A 161 32.29 7.71 5.30
N THR A 162 31.08 7.61 4.79
CA THR A 162 30.79 7.86 3.38
C THR A 162 30.87 9.34 3.00
N GLY A 163 30.45 10.25 3.88
CA GLY A 163 30.62 11.69 3.70
C GLY A 163 32.09 12.11 3.61
N ARG A 164 32.99 11.43 4.34
CA ARG A 164 34.45 11.68 4.24
C ARG A 164 35.07 11.22 2.93
N LEU A 165 34.49 10.21 2.28
CA LEU A 165 35.04 9.59 1.07
C LEU A 165 34.54 10.24 -0.23
N GLN A 166 33.75 11.31 -0.16
CA GLN A 166 33.14 11.99 -1.32
C GLN A 166 32.37 11.05 -2.26
N ILE A 167 31.99 9.86 -1.79
CA ILE A 167 31.12 8.94 -2.52
C ILE A 167 29.77 9.65 -2.60
N ASN A 168 29.37 10.06 -3.81
CA ASN A 168 28.18 10.86 -4.15
C ASN A 168 27.06 10.76 -3.11
N GLU A 169 26.47 11.93 -2.76
CA GLU A 169 25.43 12.14 -1.74
C GLU A 169 24.18 11.28 -1.98
N LEU A 170 24.27 9.99 -1.67
CA LEU A 170 23.17 9.04 -1.75
C LEU A 170 22.59 8.87 -0.34
N PRO A 171 21.27 9.00 -0.15
CA PRO A 171 20.63 8.80 1.13
C PRO A 171 21.01 7.45 1.75
N MET A 172 21.23 7.42 3.07
CA MET A 172 21.57 6.20 3.82
C MET A 172 20.60 5.04 3.57
N ARG A 173 19.31 5.34 3.40
CA ARG A 173 18.27 4.36 3.07
C ARG A 173 18.56 3.63 1.76
N GLU A 174 19.00 4.37 0.74
CA GLU A 174 19.34 3.83 -0.57
C GLU A 174 20.61 2.98 -0.56
N ARG A 175 21.57 3.29 0.32
CA ARG A 175 22.76 2.46 0.51
C ARG A 175 22.45 1.13 1.20
N ILE A 176 21.57 1.15 2.20
CA ILE A 176 21.07 -0.07 2.87
C ILE A 176 20.36 -0.98 1.86
N LEU A 177 19.51 -0.40 1.03
CA LEU A 177 18.86 -1.13 -0.05
C LEU A 177 19.88 -1.75 -1.02
N ARG A 178 20.83 -0.97 -1.54
CA ARG A 178 21.86 -1.47 -2.46
C ARG A 178 22.71 -2.60 -1.87
N LEU A 179 23.01 -2.49 -0.58
CA LEU A 179 23.67 -3.52 0.22
C LEU A 179 22.86 -4.82 0.25
N GLU A 180 21.56 -4.73 0.57
CA GLU A 180 20.65 -5.89 0.57
C GLU A 180 20.55 -6.55 -0.81
N ASN A 181 20.57 -5.76 -1.87
CA ASN A 181 20.39 -6.23 -3.25
C ASN A 181 21.59 -7.01 -3.76
N SER A 182 22.79 -6.51 -3.49
CA SER A 182 24.03 -7.20 -3.85
C SER A 182 24.16 -8.55 -3.13
N VAL A 183 23.64 -8.68 -1.90
CA VAL A 183 23.62 -9.93 -1.15
C VAL A 183 22.60 -10.91 -1.72
N ARG A 184 21.38 -10.44 -2.03
CA ARG A 184 20.29 -11.30 -2.52
C ARG A 184 20.49 -11.80 -3.96
N ALA A 185 21.08 -10.99 -4.84
CA ALA A 185 21.41 -11.40 -6.20
C ALA A 185 22.32 -12.63 -6.24
N TYR A 186 23.28 -12.74 -5.30
CA TYR A 186 24.17 -13.90 -5.21
C TYR A 186 23.51 -15.16 -4.66
N VAL A 187 22.69 -15.05 -3.60
CA VAL A 187 21.95 -16.20 -3.04
C VAL A 187 21.08 -16.85 -4.13
N PHE A 188 20.58 -16.06 -5.08
CA PHE A 188 19.82 -16.55 -6.23
C PHE A 188 20.69 -17.31 -7.24
N ILE A 189 21.91 -16.80 -7.53
CA ILE A 189 22.90 -17.43 -8.44
C ILE A 189 23.41 -18.78 -7.89
N ASP A 190 23.61 -18.88 -6.58
CA ASP A 190 24.14 -20.10 -5.93
C ASP A 190 23.07 -21.21 -5.83
N SER A 191 21.79 -20.83 -5.71
CA SER A 191 20.69 -21.80 -5.54
C SER A 191 20.31 -22.60 -6.79
N LYS A 192 20.83 -22.25 -7.98
CA LYS A 192 20.71 -23.01 -9.24
C LYS A 192 21.63 -22.39 -10.31
N PHE A 193 22.53 -23.20 -10.88
CA PHE A 193 23.45 -22.92 -12.00
C PHE A 193 24.86 -22.43 -11.62
N GLY A 194 25.73 -23.40 -11.32
CA GLY A 194 27.15 -23.26 -11.64
C GLY A 194 27.34 -23.05 -13.15
N ALA A 195 28.18 -22.07 -13.49
CA ALA A 195 28.69 -21.76 -14.82
C ALA A 195 27.72 -21.13 -15.85
N THR A 196 27.17 -19.94 -15.58
CA THR A 196 26.86 -18.95 -16.65
C THR A 196 26.81 -17.50 -16.12
N ALA A 197 27.86 -17.04 -15.42
CA ALA A 197 27.95 -15.64 -14.97
C ALA A 197 28.54 -14.74 -16.07
N ARG A 198 27.82 -14.51 -17.17
CA ARG A 198 28.07 -13.37 -18.07
C ARG A 198 26.75 -12.85 -18.64
N ARG A 199 26.50 -11.56 -18.39
CA ARG A 199 25.34 -10.74 -18.77
C ARG A 199 24.06 -11.00 -17.95
N ILE A 200 23.82 -10.13 -16.99
CA ILE A 200 22.45 -9.74 -16.63
C ILE A 200 21.91 -8.94 -17.82
N GLN A 201 21.44 -9.67 -18.82
CA GLN A 201 20.50 -9.15 -19.79
C GLN A 201 19.13 -9.54 -19.24
N CYS A 202 18.25 -8.56 -19.05
CA CYS A 202 16.86 -8.74 -18.60
C CYS A 202 16.07 -9.63 -19.56
N THR A 203 16.31 -10.94 -19.54
CA THR A 203 15.60 -11.93 -20.36
C THR A 203 15.44 -13.23 -19.58
N SER A 204 14.18 -13.65 -19.48
CA SER A 204 13.68 -14.97 -19.07
C SER A 204 14.04 -15.46 -17.65
N THR A 205 13.24 -15.08 -16.66
CA THR A 205 12.93 -15.98 -15.53
C THR A 205 11.56 -16.59 -15.75
N THR A 206 11.55 -17.74 -16.42
CA THR A 206 10.41 -18.66 -16.47
C THR A 206 10.39 -19.50 -15.19
N ASN A 207 9.25 -19.51 -14.51
CA ASN A 207 8.80 -20.55 -13.57
C ASN A 207 9.76 -20.94 -12.41
N SER A 208 9.63 -20.26 -11.27
CA SER A 208 9.90 -20.89 -9.96
C SER A 208 9.04 -20.25 -8.87
N ASN A 209 8.22 -21.09 -8.21
CA ASN A 209 7.25 -20.76 -7.16
C ASN A 209 7.90 -20.34 -5.81
N VAL A 210 8.84 -19.38 -5.79
CA VAL A 210 9.49 -18.94 -4.54
C VAL A 210 9.67 -17.41 -4.57
N GLU A 211 8.94 -16.69 -3.72
CA GLU A 211 9.17 -15.26 -3.41
C GLU A 211 10.54 -15.09 -2.71
N PRO A 212 11.31 -14.01 -2.98
CA PRO A 212 10.94 -12.70 -2.45
C PRO A 212 11.15 -11.55 -3.45
N LEU A 213 10.05 -11.20 -4.13
CA LEU A 213 9.93 -10.05 -5.03
C LEU A 213 9.72 -8.70 -4.31
N SER A 214 9.57 -8.71 -2.98
CA SER A 214 9.46 -7.48 -2.19
C SER A 214 10.71 -6.60 -2.29
N THR A 215 11.88 -7.21 -2.57
CA THR A 215 13.13 -6.49 -2.82
C THR A 215 13.17 -5.87 -4.21
N THR A 216 12.95 -6.63 -5.29
CA THR A 216 13.13 -6.15 -6.67
C THR A 216 12.29 -4.92 -7.03
N VAL A 217 11.11 -4.83 -6.43
CA VAL A 217 10.16 -3.73 -6.61
C VAL A 217 10.63 -2.47 -5.86
N VAL A 218 11.15 -2.65 -4.64
CA VAL A 218 11.79 -1.61 -3.81
C VAL A 218 13.17 -1.19 -4.39
N ASP A 219 13.83 -2.09 -5.12
CA ASP A 219 15.10 -1.89 -5.83
C ASP A 219 14.91 -1.05 -7.09
N LEU A 220 13.87 -1.37 -7.88
CA LEU A 220 13.46 -0.53 -9.00
C LEU A 220 13.05 0.86 -8.51
N ALA A 221 12.23 0.92 -7.45
CA ALA A 221 11.80 2.19 -6.85
C ALA A 221 12.98 3.06 -6.38
N THR A 222 14.14 2.47 -6.10
CA THR A 222 15.33 3.18 -5.62
C THR A 222 16.27 3.56 -6.77
N GLU A 223 16.37 2.76 -7.83
CA GLU A 223 16.99 3.21 -9.10
C GLU A 223 16.26 4.40 -9.73
N THR A 224 14.94 4.53 -9.52
CA THR A 224 14.10 5.67 -9.95
C THR A 224 14.64 7.04 -9.51
N PHE A 225 15.33 7.10 -8.38
CA PHE A 225 15.84 8.36 -7.82
C PHE A 225 17.17 8.80 -8.44
N LYS A 226 17.82 7.97 -9.29
CA LYS A 226 19.17 8.25 -9.82
C LYS A 226 19.29 8.51 -11.31
N ALA A 227 18.31 8.13 -12.13
CA ALA A 227 18.46 8.19 -13.59
C ALA A 227 18.15 9.59 -14.16
N ASN A 228 19.10 10.17 -14.90
CA ASN A 228 18.98 11.48 -15.57
C ASN A 228 18.00 11.49 -16.77
N GLU A 229 17.49 10.32 -17.20
CA GLU A 229 16.48 10.20 -18.25
C GLU A 229 15.21 9.53 -17.68
N THR A 230 14.35 10.36 -17.10
CA THR A 230 13.20 9.91 -16.30
C THR A 230 12.13 9.14 -17.10
N SER A 231 11.93 9.44 -18.39
CA SER A 231 10.82 8.86 -19.18
C SER A 231 11.00 7.37 -19.50
N ILE A 232 12.16 6.98 -20.06
CA ILE A 232 12.43 5.58 -20.45
C ILE A 232 12.43 4.65 -19.23
N PHE A 233 12.83 5.19 -18.08
CA PHE A 233 12.84 4.48 -16.82
C PHE A 233 11.42 4.10 -16.36
N PHE A 234 10.50 5.05 -16.29
CA PHE A 234 9.12 4.76 -15.87
C PHE A 234 8.44 3.78 -16.82
N ASP A 235 8.77 3.83 -18.10
CA ASP A 235 8.26 2.90 -19.10
C ASP A 235 8.69 1.46 -18.81
N ASN A 236 9.99 1.24 -18.56
CA ASN A 236 10.53 -0.08 -18.21
C ASN A 236 9.96 -0.61 -16.89
N LEU A 237 9.80 0.26 -15.89
CA LEU A 237 9.21 -0.09 -14.61
C LEU A 237 7.77 -0.58 -14.78
N VAL A 238 6.94 0.16 -15.50
CA VAL A 238 5.54 -0.23 -15.73
C VAL A 238 5.44 -1.52 -16.53
N LEU A 239 6.30 -1.73 -17.53
CA LEU A 239 6.35 -2.98 -18.30
C LEU A 239 6.70 -4.19 -17.42
N LEU A 240 7.65 -4.03 -16.50
CA LEU A 240 8.01 -5.08 -15.54
C LEU A 240 6.84 -5.38 -14.58
N CYS A 241 6.24 -4.33 -14.00
CA CYS A 241 5.06 -4.47 -13.14
C CYS A 241 3.91 -5.17 -13.85
N ARG A 242 3.63 -4.81 -15.11
CA ARG A 242 2.62 -5.47 -15.94
C ARG A 242 2.92 -6.96 -16.10
N ARG A 243 4.17 -7.32 -16.39
CA ARG A 243 4.57 -8.72 -16.57
C ARG A 243 4.29 -9.55 -15.31
N TYR A 244 4.58 -9.01 -14.13
CA TYR A 244 4.25 -9.66 -12.86
C TYR A 244 2.74 -9.83 -12.67
N LEU A 245 1.96 -8.75 -12.85
CA LEU A 245 0.51 -8.80 -12.70
C LEU A 245 -0.13 -9.83 -13.63
N VAL A 246 0.29 -9.88 -14.90
CA VAL A 246 -0.24 -10.83 -15.88
C VAL A 246 0.22 -12.26 -15.58
N SER A 247 1.48 -12.47 -15.16
CA SER A 247 2.00 -13.80 -14.82
C SER A 247 1.33 -14.45 -13.61
N ALA A 248 0.82 -13.64 -12.68
CA ALA A 248 0.12 -14.16 -11.51
C ALA A 248 -1.20 -14.86 -11.91
N CYS A 249 -1.77 -14.53 -13.08
CA CYS A 249 -3.05 -14.94 -13.68
C CYS A 249 -4.31 -14.70 -12.81
N GLU A 250 -4.18 -14.84 -11.50
CA GLU A 250 -5.20 -14.72 -10.45
C GLU A 250 -4.58 -14.16 -9.17
N CYS A 251 -5.36 -13.38 -8.42
CA CYS A 251 -4.96 -12.88 -7.10
C CYS A 251 -5.00 -13.99 -6.03
N ALA A 252 -4.38 -15.15 -6.25
CA ALA A 252 -4.32 -16.24 -5.27
C ALA A 252 -3.60 -15.80 -3.98
N PRO A 253 -3.89 -16.38 -2.80
CA PRO A 253 -3.28 -15.97 -1.53
C PRO A 253 -1.74 -15.94 -1.56
N LYS A 254 -1.13 -16.90 -2.27
CA LYS A 254 0.33 -16.97 -2.46
C LYS A 254 0.94 -15.82 -3.28
N HIS A 255 0.14 -15.05 -4.01
CA HIS A 255 0.59 -13.93 -4.85
C HIS A 255 0.07 -12.57 -4.34
N GLN A 256 -0.81 -12.53 -3.33
CA GLN A 256 -1.41 -11.28 -2.85
C GLN A 256 -0.36 -10.28 -2.36
N ASN A 257 0.66 -10.75 -1.63
CA ASN A 257 1.76 -9.92 -1.14
C ASN A 257 2.56 -9.31 -2.30
N LEU A 258 2.97 -10.14 -3.27
CA LEU A 258 3.60 -9.67 -4.51
C LEU A 258 2.78 -8.59 -5.22
N ILE A 259 1.49 -8.86 -5.46
CA ILE A 259 0.62 -7.94 -6.20
C ILE A 259 0.47 -6.62 -5.41
N SER A 260 0.34 -6.67 -4.08
CA SER A 260 0.30 -5.49 -3.22
C SER A 260 1.58 -4.64 -3.33
N GLN A 261 2.75 -5.29 -3.34
CA GLN A 261 4.02 -4.56 -3.52
C GLN A 261 4.14 -3.94 -4.92
N VAL A 262 3.75 -4.67 -5.97
CA VAL A 262 3.73 -4.15 -7.34
C VAL A 262 2.81 -2.92 -7.43
N VAL A 263 1.64 -2.96 -6.81
CA VAL A 263 0.72 -1.82 -6.72
C VAL A 263 1.36 -0.64 -6.00
N ASN A 264 2.04 -0.85 -4.87
CA ASN A 264 2.73 0.23 -4.15
C ASN A 264 3.74 0.96 -5.04
N VAL A 265 4.47 0.25 -5.91
CA VAL A 265 5.43 0.90 -6.82
C VAL A 265 4.77 1.54 -8.02
N LEU A 266 3.68 0.97 -8.53
CA LEU A 266 2.88 1.63 -9.56
C LEU A 266 2.31 2.98 -9.09
N THR A 267 2.16 3.22 -7.78
CA THR A 267 1.79 4.55 -7.27
C THR A 267 2.86 5.63 -7.49
N LEU A 268 4.10 5.24 -7.78
CA LEU A 268 5.20 6.15 -8.10
C LEU A 268 5.22 6.54 -9.60
N CYS A 269 4.46 5.83 -10.44
CA CYS A 269 4.48 6.00 -11.89
C CYS A 269 3.59 7.16 -12.33
N ILE A 270 3.99 7.82 -13.43
CA ILE A 270 3.26 8.96 -14.00
C ILE A 270 2.17 8.51 -15.00
N PRO A 271 1.07 9.27 -15.17
CA PRO A 271 -0.06 8.88 -16.01
C PRO A 271 0.26 8.50 -17.46
N GLU A 272 1.31 9.10 -18.02
CA GLU A 272 1.79 8.89 -19.39
C GLU A 272 2.23 7.44 -19.64
N THR A 273 2.61 6.72 -18.58
CA THR A 273 3.10 5.34 -18.66
C THR A 273 2.01 4.27 -18.55
N TYR A 274 0.79 4.62 -18.11
CA TYR A 274 -0.33 3.66 -17.99
C TYR A 274 -0.74 2.95 -19.30
N PRO A 275 -0.55 3.51 -20.52
CA PRO A 275 -0.69 2.75 -21.75
C PRO A 275 0.23 1.53 -21.85
N LEU A 276 1.37 1.50 -21.14
CA LEU A 276 2.23 0.31 -21.07
C LEU A 276 1.68 -0.73 -20.09
N LEU A 277 0.96 -0.28 -19.05
CA LEU A 277 0.24 -1.16 -18.12
C LEU A 277 -1.00 -1.78 -18.76
N ILE A 278 -1.68 -1.02 -19.63
CA ILE A 278 -2.94 -1.38 -20.29
C ILE A 278 -2.78 -1.09 -21.80
N PRO A 279 -2.05 -1.95 -22.54
CA PRO A 279 -1.73 -1.69 -23.94
C PRO A 279 -2.92 -1.92 -24.85
N VAL A 280 -2.89 -1.28 -26.03
CA VAL A 280 -3.79 -1.59 -27.14
C VAL A 280 -3.44 -2.98 -27.68
N CYS A 281 -4.43 -3.84 -27.86
CA CYS A 281 -4.24 -5.17 -28.44
C CYS A 281 -3.77 -5.06 -29.89
N SER A 282 -2.77 -5.86 -30.28
CA SER A 282 -2.53 -6.16 -31.69
C SER A 282 -3.65 -7.05 -32.24
N PHE A 283 -3.91 -6.96 -33.55
CA PHE A 283 -5.03 -7.63 -34.23
C PHE A 283 -5.03 -9.17 -34.14
N ASP A 284 -3.95 -9.78 -33.64
CA ASP A 284 -3.76 -11.25 -33.59
C ASP A 284 -4.05 -11.90 -32.22
N SER A 285 -4.53 -11.14 -31.23
CA SER A 285 -4.79 -11.64 -29.86
C SER A 285 -6.13 -12.37 -29.72
N THR A 286 -6.38 -13.39 -30.56
CA THR A 286 -7.56 -14.25 -30.45
C THR A 286 -7.33 -15.31 -29.36
N GLY A 287 -7.70 -14.99 -28.12
CA GLY A 287 -7.64 -15.95 -27.01
C GLY A 287 -7.57 -15.37 -25.59
N ASN A 288 -7.54 -14.03 -25.43
CA ASN A 288 -7.56 -13.41 -24.11
C ASN A 288 -8.98 -12.89 -23.79
N ASP A 289 -9.64 -13.49 -22.79
CA ASP A 289 -10.97 -13.08 -22.32
C ASP A 289 -10.98 -11.68 -21.66
N LYS A 290 -9.79 -11.11 -21.39
CA LYS A 290 -9.62 -9.82 -20.70
C LYS A 290 -9.29 -8.68 -21.68
N ILE A 291 -10.12 -8.51 -22.71
CA ILE A 291 -10.02 -7.42 -23.68
C ILE A 291 -11.24 -6.49 -23.56
N TYR A 292 -11.00 -5.19 -23.43
CA TYR A 292 -12.06 -4.18 -23.39
C TYR A 292 -11.81 -3.07 -24.41
N ARG A 293 -12.72 -2.91 -25.38
CA ARG A 293 -12.64 -1.89 -26.44
C ARG A 293 -11.26 -1.82 -27.14
N GLY A 294 -10.64 -2.97 -27.38
CA GLY A 294 -9.32 -3.07 -28.02
C GLY A 294 -8.12 -2.86 -27.09
N TYR A 295 -8.32 -2.81 -25.77
CA TYR A 295 -7.25 -2.74 -24.77
C TYR A 295 -7.14 -4.03 -23.97
N ASP A 296 -5.92 -4.44 -23.68
CA ASP A 296 -5.64 -5.58 -22.79
C ASP A 296 -5.69 -5.12 -21.33
N VAL A 297 -6.81 -5.44 -20.68
CA VAL A 297 -7.12 -5.07 -19.30
C VAL A 297 -6.69 -6.14 -18.29
N SER A 298 -5.87 -7.12 -18.69
CA SER A 298 -5.48 -8.25 -17.83
C SER A 298 -4.83 -7.81 -16.52
N ALA A 299 -3.86 -6.88 -16.60
CA ALA A 299 -3.19 -6.34 -15.43
C ALA A 299 -4.14 -5.53 -14.54
N LEU A 300 -5.00 -4.70 -15.15
CA LEU A 300 -5.98 -3.89 -14.43
C LEU A 300 -7.01 -4.76 -13.68
N ASN A 301 -7.43 -5.87 -14.28
CA ASN A 301 -8.31 -6.84 -13.65
C ASN A 301 -7.68 -7.49 -12.41
N VAL A 302 -6.38 -7.80 -12.45
CA VAL A 302 -5.66 -8.36 -11.28
C VAL A 302 -5.59 -7.34 -10.14
N ILE A 303 -5.35 -6.06 -10.45
CA ILE A 303 -5.40 -4.97 -9.46
C ILE A 303 -6.82 -4.84 -8.86
N LEU A 304 -7.86 -4.96 -9.67
CA LEU A 304 -9.24 -4.91 -9.20
C LEU A 304 -9.59 -6.10 -8.28
N GLN A 305 -9.11 -7.29 -8.60
CA GLN A 305 -9.25 -8.47 -7.74
C GLN A 305 -8.52 -8.29 -6.40
N LEU A 306 -7.34 -7.67 -6.40
CA LEU A 306 -6.64 -7.30 -5.15
C LEU A 306 -7.51 -6.38 -4.30
N LEU A 307 -8.06 -5.29 -4.88
CA LEU A 307 -8.94 -4.38 -4.13
C LEU A 307 -10.14 -5.12 -3.53
N SER A 308 -10.79 -5.99 -4.31
CA SER A 308 -11.95 -6.77 -3.84
C SER A 308 -11.63 -7.66 -2.62
N LYS A 309 -10.41 -8.21 -2.59
CA LYS A 309 -9.90 -9.02 -1.46
C LYS A 309 -9.52 -8.15 -0.26
N GLN A 310 -8.86 -7.01 -0.50
CA GLN A 310 -8.52 -6.07 0.57
C GLN A 310 -9.76 -5.51 1.27
N CYS A 311 -10.90 -5.40 0.57
CA CYS A 311 -12.17 -5.05 1.20
C CYS A 311 -12.67 -6.07 2.23
N ASP A 312 -12.21 -7.32 2.18
CA ASP A 312 -12.57 -8.38 3.12
C ASP A 312 -11.55 -8.51 4.28
N ASP A 313 -10.40 -7.82 4.19
CA ASP A 313 -9.36 -7.83 5.21
C ASP A 313 -9.70 -6.92 6.40
N SER A 314 -9.20 -7.27 7.59
CA SER A 314 -9.40 -6.47 8.80
C SER A 314 -8.59 -5.16 8.80
N ASP A 315 -7.42 -5.17 8.16
CA ASP A 315 -6.55 -3.99 8.06
C ASP A 315 -6.90 -3.18 6.81
N THR A 316 -7.77 -2.18 7.00
CA THR A 316 -8.19 -1.28 5.90
C THR A 316 -7.05 -0.42 5.34
N GLY A 317 -5.93 -0.25 6.05
CA GLY A 317 -4.82 0.60 5.62
C GLY A 317 -4.15 0.12 4.32
N VAL A 318 -4.24 -1.18 4.01
CA VAL A 318 -3.66 -1.77 2.81
C VAL A 318 -4.38 -1.37 1.51
N MET A 319 -5.61 -0.84 1.61
CA MET A 319 -6.43 -0.46 0.46
C MET A 319 -5.97 0.84 -0.20
N GLN A 320 -5.37 1.76 0.58
CA GLN A 320 -5.08 3.12 0.12
C GLN A 320 -4.19 3.17 -1.13
N PRO A 321 -3.07 2.44 -1.22
CA PRO A 321 -2.24 2.45 -2.43
C PRO A 321 -3.00 1.94 -3.67
N THR A 322 -3.80 0.88 -3.51
CA THR A 322 -4.62 0.31 -4.58
C THR A 322 -5.67 1.30 -5.07
N LEU A 323 -6.38 1.95 -4.15
CA LEU A 323 -7.37 2.99 -4.48
C LEU A 323 -6.71 4.18 -5.18
N ALA A 324 -5.58 4.67 -4.65
CA ALA A 324 -4.84 5.79 -5.25
C ALA A 324 -4.43 5.50 -6.70
N LEU A 325 -3.87 4.31 -6.96
CA LEU A 325 -3.49 3.89 -8.31
C LEU A 325 -4.72 3.81 -9.24
N LEU A 326 -5.80 3.17 -8.82
CA LEU A 326 -7.01 3.02 -9.63
C LEU A 326 -7.68 4.37 -9.94
N ILE A 327 -7.67 5.31 -8.99
CA ILE A 327 -8.11 6.69 -9.20
C ILE A 327 -7.26 7.37 -10.28
N CYS A 328 -5.93 7.28 -10.18
CA CYS A 328 -5.02 7.86 -11.18
C CYS A 328 -5.23 7.25 -12.57
N ILE A 329 -5.37 5.93 -12.67
CA ILE A 329 -5.70 5.22 -13.91
C ILE A 329 -7.04 5.71 -14.48
N ALA A 330 -8.09 5.81 -13.66
CA ALA A 330 -9.41 6.28 -14.09
C ALA A 330 -9.42 7.77 -14.53
N ARG A 331 -8.57 8.61 -13.93
CA ARG A 331 -8.40 10.01 -14.35
C ARG A 331 -7.63 10.14 -15.65
N SER A 332 -6.64 9.28 -15.88
CA SER A 332 -5.73 9.36 -17.03
C SER A 332 -6.40 9.08 -18.38
N ASN A 333 -7.31 8.10 -18.45
CA ASN A 333 -7.90 7.68 -19.71
C ASN A 333 -9.38 7.32 -19.55
N ARG A 334 -10.23 7.91 -20.38
CA ARG A 334 -11.69 7.68 -20.39
C ARG A 334 -12.07 6.22 -20.62
N ILE A 335 -11.27 5.46 -21.37
CA ILE A 335 -11.55 4.05 -21.66
C ILE A 335 -11.29 3.20 -20.43
N TYR A 336 -10.19 3.45 -19.70
CA TYR A 336 -9.88 2.75 -18.44
C TYR A 336 -10.95 3.04 -17.39
N ARG A 337 -11.39 4.30 -17.28
CA ARG A 337 -12.52 4.67 -16.41
C ARG A 337 -13.81 3.94 -16.77
N LYS A 338 -14.14 3.83 -18.07
CA LYS A 338 -15.33 3.11 -18.53
C LYS A 338 -15.26 1.61 -18.20
N TYR A 339 -14.08 1.00 -18.33
CA TYR A 339 -13.85 -0.38 -17.89
C TYR A 339 -14.07 -0.51 -16.38
N LEU A 340 -13.40 0.31 -15.57
CA LEU A 340 -13.54 0.26 -14.11
C LEU A 340 -14.98 0.51 -13.66
N ARG A 341 -15.68 1.46 -14.29
CA ARG A 341 -17.11 1.69 -14.03
C ARG A 341 -17.95 0.48 -14.42
N HIS A 342 -17.68 -0.17 -15.55
CA HIS A 342 -18.41 -1.37 -15.97
C HIS A 342 -18.27 -2.51 -14.94
N GLU A 343 -17.05 -2.72 -14.43
CA GLU A 343 -16.77 -3.79 -13.46
C GLU A 343 -17.29 -3.47 -12.05
N ILE A 344 -17.19 -2.20 -11.61
CA ILE A 344 -17.52 -1.80 -10.24
C ILE A 344 -18.97 -1.34 -10.12
N LEU A 345 -19.49 -0.60 -11.12
CA LEU A 345 -20.82 0.02 -11.14
C LEU A 345 -21.61 -0.45 -12.37
N PRO A 346 -21.87 -1.76 -12.52
CA PRO A 346 -22.64 -2.27 -13.64
C PRO A 346 -24.07 -1.68 -13.64
N PRO A 347 -24.82 -1.74 -14.76
CA PRO A 347 -26.22 -1.32 -14.78
C PRO A 347 -27.03 -1.99 -13.66
N LEU A 348 -27.75 -1.19 -12.87
CA LEU A 348 -28.46 -1.66 -11.67
C LEU A 348 -29.61 -2.60 -12.03
N LYS A 349 -29.51 -3.87 -11.65
CA LYS A 349 -30.63 -4.83 -11.80
C LYS A 349 -31.41 -4.99 -10.49
N ASP A 350 -30.68 -5.08 -9.38
CA ASP A 350 -31.28 -5.13 -8.05
C ASP A 350 -31.50 -3.72 -7.51
N VAL A 351 -32.76 -3.40 -7.22
CA VAL A 351 -33.23 -2.13 -6.65
C VAL A 351 -33.77 -2.27 -5.23
N HIS A 352 -33.78 -3.48 -4.67
CA HIS A 352 -34.38 -3.76 -3.36
C HIS A 352 -33.33 -3.88 -2.26
N THR A 353 -32.15 -4.41 -2.58
CA THR A 353 -31.05 -4.49 -1.62
C THR A 353 -30.41 -3.12 -1.41
N ARG A 354 -30.20 -2.75 -0.14
CA ARG A 354 -29.47 -1.52 0.19
C ARG A 354 -28.05 -1.56 -0.40
N PRO A 355 -27.56 -0.45 -0.97
CA PRO A 355 -26.22 -0.38 -1.57
C PRO A 355 -25.10 -0.92 -0.68
N GLU A 356 -25.07 -0.60 0.62
CA GLU A 356 -24.03 -1.05 1.56
C GLU A 356 -24.10 -2.54 1.95
N ASN A 357 -25.24 -3.19 1.68
CA ASN A 357 -25.50 -4.60 1.98
C ASN A 357 -25.21 -5.52 0.79
N ASP A 358 -24.90 -4.96 -0.38
CA ASP A 358 -24.53 -5.72 -1.56
C ASP A 358 -23.15 -6.41 -1.36
N VAL A 359 -23.05 -7.67 -1.81
CA VAL A 359 -21.83 -8.51 -1.72
C VAL A 359 -20.82 -8.21 -2.82
N THR A 360 -21.24 -7.53 -3.89
CA THR A 360 -20.36 -7.13 -4.98
C THR A 360 -19.32 -6.11 -4.50
N ILE A 361 -18.28 -5.87 -5.31
CA ILE A 361 -17.27 -4.85 -5.01
C ILE A 361 -17.91 -3.45 -4.82
N ARG A 362 -19.02 -3.15 -5.50
CA ARG A 362 -19.81 -1.93 -5.27
C ARG A 362 -20.22 -1.84 -3.81
N GLY A 363 -20.92 -2.85 -3.29
CA GLY A 363 -21.47 -2.80 -1.94
C GLY A 363 -20.40 -2.77 -0.86
N LYS A 364 -19.32 -3.52 -1.08
CA LYS A 364 -18.12 -3.44 -0.23
C LYS A 364 -17.57 -2.02 -0.16
N LEU A 365 -17.40 -1.34 -1.31
CA LEU A 365 -16.92 0.05 -1.36
C LEU A 365 -17.93 1.02 -0.73
N VAL A 366 -19.22 0.89 -1.01
CA VAL A 366 -20.25 1.77 -0.43
C VAL A 366 -20.25 1.68 1.10
N ARG A 367 -20.06 0.49 1.68
CA ARG A 367 -19.92 0.31 3.13
C ARG A 367 -18.73 1.08 3.72
N PHE A 368 -17.65 1.24 2.97
CA PHE A 368 -16.50 2.02 3.43
C PHE A 368 -16.72 3.53 3.38
N MET A 369 -17.69 4.04 2.61
CA MET A 369 -17.96 5.49 2.54
C MET A 369 -18.36 6.09 3.89
N THR A 370 -19.01 5.31 4.75
CA THR A 370 -19.45 5.72 6.10
C THR A 370 -18.56 5.15 7.20
N SER A 371 -17.40 4.57 6.85
CA SER A 371 -16.42 4.09 7.82
C SER A 371 -15.74 5.25 8.55
N VAL A 372 -15.44 5.04 9.84
CA VAL A 372 -14.65 5.96 10.67
C VAL A 372 -13.15 5.98 10.32
N THR A 373 -12.71 5.12 9.40
CA THR A 373 -11.32 5.04 8.95
C THR A 373 -11.00 6.09 7.89
N HIS A 374 -9.71 6.41 7.71
CA HIS A 374 -9.25 7.33 6.66
C HIS A 374 -9.52 6.83 5.23
N VAL A 375 -9.92 5.57 5.06
CA VAL A 375 -10.22 4.95 3.76
C VAL A 375 -11.53 5.47 3.16
N SER A 376 -12.45 5.97 3.98
CA SER A 376 -13.74 6.52 3.54
C SER A 376 -13.59 7.59 2.47
N MET A 377 -12.66 8.54 2.65
CA MET A 377 -12.36 9.60 1.69
C MET A 377 -11.83 9.05 0.36
N TRP A 378 -10.94 8.06 0.39
CA TRP A 378 -10.37 7.44 -0.81
C TRP A 378 -11.43 6.69 -1.61
N VAL A 379 -12.31 5.95 -0.93
CA VAL A 379 -13.40 5.21 -1.58
C VAL A 379 -14.42 6.17 -2.17
N ALA A 380 -14.77 7.22 -1.43
CA ALA A 380 -15.68 8.25 -1.90
C ALA A 380 -15.15 8.99 -3.14
N ASP A 381 -13.86 9.39 -3.14
CA ASP A 381 -13.21 9.97 -4.32
C ASP A 381 -13.16 8.99 -5.49
N PHE A 382 -12.88 7.71 -5.23
CA PHE A 382 -12.86 6.70 -6.28
C PHE A 382 -14.22 6.53 -6.96
N LEU A 383 -15.29 6.35 -6.20
CA LEU A 383 -16.65 6.24 -6.73
C LEU A 383 -17.08 7.51 -7.46
N PHE A 384 -16.72 8.69 -6.92
CA PHE A 384 -16.98 9.97 -7.57
C PHE A 384 -16.29 10.08 -8.94
N VAL A 385 -15.01 9.68 -9.02
CA VAL A 385 -14.25 9.66 -10.28
C VAL A 385 -14.89 8.71 -11.29
N LEU A 386 -15.34 7.52 -10.88
CA LEU A 386 -16.01 6.56 -11.78
C LEU A 386 -17.33 7.10 -12.34
N CYS A 387 -18.08 7.86 -11.54
CA CYS A 387 -19.34 8.46 -11.97
C CYS A 387 -19.17 9.64 -12.96
N LYS A 388 -17.95 10.17 -13.13
CA LYS A 388 -17.66 11.32 -14.02
C LYS A 388 -17.77 10.98 -15.51
N GLU A 389 -18.66 11.70 -16.20
CA GLU A 389 -18.79 11.70 -17.66
C GLU A 389 -17.96 12.81 -18.33
N ASN A 390 -17.88 12.77 -19.66
CA ASN A 390 -17.07 13.70 -20.45
C ASN A 390 -17.41 15.15 -20.08
N ALA A 391 -16.39 15.99 -19.95
CA ALA A 391 -16.48 17.41 -19.59
C ALA A 391 -17.15 18.29 -20.66
N GLY A 392 -18.36 17.92 -21.10
CA GLY A 392 -19.33 18.84 -21.68
C GLY A 392 -20.18 19.38 -20.54
N PHE A 393 -20.17 20.70 -20.39
CA PHE A 393 -20.84 21.50 -19.37
C PHE A 393 -22.12 20.87 -18.77
N GLY A 394 -22.06 20.55 -17.47
CA GLY A 394 -23.21 20.09 -16.67
C GLY A 394 -22.82 19.07 -15.60
N CYS A 395 -22.61 19.50 -14.36
CA CYS A 395 -22.30 18.62 -13.21
C CYS A 395 -23.52 17.85 -12.67
N VAL A 396 -24.72 18.07 -13.23
CA VAL A 396 -25.99 17.57 -12.66
C VAL A 396 -26.08 16.05 -12.71
N SER A 397 -25.69 15.46 -13.85
CA SER A 397 -25.75 14.01 -14.06
C SER A 397 -24.74 13.22 -13.22
N LEU A 398 -23.71 13.88 -12.68
CA LEU A 398 -22.69 13.24 -11.85
C LEU A 398 -23.24 12.87 -10.47
N VAL A 399 -23.90 13.84 -9.82
CA VAL A 399 -24.46 13.66 -8.48
C VAL A 399 -25.58 12.63 -8.52
N ASP A 400 -26.50 12.76 -9.49
CA ASP A 400 -27.60 11.82 -9.66
C ASP A 400 -27.12 10.39 -9.88
N ARG A 401 -26.03 10.21 -10.65
CA ARG A 401 -25.43 8.89 -10.86
C ARG A 401 -24.79 8.35 -9.60
N LEU A 402 -24.04 9.17 -8.87
CA LEU A 402 -23.43 8.74 -7.62
C LEU A 402 -24.51 8.30 -6.63
N VAL A 403 -25.52 9.14 -6.40
CA VAL A 403 -26.67 8.86 -5.53
C VAL A 403 -27.41 7.60 -5.97
N LYS A 404 -27.61 7.39 -7.28
CA LYS A 404 -28.21 6.16 -7.82
C LYS A 404 -27.47 4.90 -7.37
N TYR A 405 -26.13 4.92 -7.36
CA TYR A 405 -25.34 3.73 -7.04
C TYR A 405 -25.05 3.53 -5.55
N THR A 406 -25.01 4.63 -4.78
CA THR A 406 -24.58 4.60 -3.38
C THR A 406 -25.72 4.88 -2.40
N GLY A 407 -26.82 5.49 -2.83
CA GLY A 407 -27.80 6.14 -1.95
C GLY A 407 -27.27 7.49 -1.43
N PHE A 408 -28.17 8.45 -1.22
CA PHE A 408 -27.79 9.78 -0.72
C PHE A 408 -27.24 9.71 0.71
N GLY A 409 -27.75 8.83 1.57
CA GLY A 409 -27.27 8.68 2.95
C GLY A 409 -25.78 8.34 3.02
N ASN A 410 -25.30 7.42 2.17
CA ASN A 410 -23.89 7.06 2.10
C ASN A 410 -23.02 8.14 1.43
N ALA A 411 -23.58 8.88 0.45
CA ALA A 411 -22.87 9.94 -0.28
C ALA A 411 -22.90 11.31 0.42
N ALA A 412 -23.77 11.53 1.39
CA ALA A 412 -24.03 12.85 1.98
C ALA A 412 -22.78 13.51 2.55
N GLY A 413 -21.93 12.75 3.25
CA GLY A 413 -20.67 13.25 3.80
C GLY A 413 -19.71 13.76 2.71
N LEU A 414 -19.57 13.00 1.61
CA LEU A 414 -18.76 13.41 0.46
C LEU A 414 -19.35 14.67 -0.19
N LEU A 415 -20.65 14.65 -0.51
CA LEU A 415 -21.33 15.76 -1.18
C LEU A 415 -21.27 17.05 -0.34
N ALA A 416 -21.39 16.94 0.99
CA ALA A 416 -21.20 18.06 1.91
C ALA A 416 -19.78 18.63 1.83
N SER A 417 -18.76 17.77 1.86
CA SER A 417 -17.35 18.19 1.76
C SER A 417 -17.02 18.88 0.42
N LEU A 418 -17.67 18.44 -0.67
CA LEU A 418 -17.49 18.97 -2.01
C LEU A 418 -18.35 20.23 -2.28
N GLY A 419 -19.25 20.59 -1.38
CA GLY A 419 -20.21 21.68 -1.61
C GLY A 419 -21.22 21.36 -2.71
N MET A 420 -21.65 20.10 -2.85
CA MET A 420 -22.53 19.63 -3.93
C MET A 420 -23.91 19.18 -3.42
N LEU A 421 -24.37 19.70 -2.28
CA LEU A 421 -25.66 19.32 -1.69
C LEU A 421 -26.89 19.97 -2.35
N THR A 422 -26.71 21.05 -3.11
CA THR A 422 -27.81 21.76 -3.79
C THR A 422 -27.83 21.52 -5.29
N SER A 423 -28.99 21.10 -5.80
CA SER A 423 -29.31 21.11 -7.25
C SER A 423 -29.44 22.55 -7.81
N ALA A 424 -29.48 23.58 -6.96
CA ALA A 424 -29.66 24.98 -7.37
C ALA A 424 -28.42 25.55 -8.09
N GLN A 425 -27.20 25.22 -7.65
CA GLN A 425 -25.98 25.57 -8.40
C GLN A 425 -25.91 24.86 -9.77
N LEU A 426 -26.61 23.74 -9.90
CA LEU A 426 -26.65 22.89 -11.09
C LEU A 426 -27.72 23.35 -12.11
N LYS A 427 -28.72 24.14 -11.69
CA LYS A 427 -29.74 24.75 -12.56
C LYS A 427 -29.33 26.10 -13.17
N ASN A 428 -28.31 26.77 -12.62
CA ASN A 428 -27.85 28.07 -13.12
C ASN A 428 -26.96 27.99 -14.38
N SER A 429 -26.58 26.79 -14.85
CA SER A 429 -26.13 26.64 -16.24
C SER A 429 -27.35 26.51 -17.14
N LYS A 430 -27.78 27.63 -17.74
CA LYS A 430 -28.67 27.61 -18.90
C LYS A 430 -27.99 26.83 -20.03
N THR A 431 -28.21 25.53 -20.09
CA THR A 431 -27.83 24.70 -21.23
C THR A 431 -29.05 23.90 -21.61
N ASP A 432 -29.53 24.11 -22.83
CA ASP A 432 -30.63 23.38 -23.43
C ASP A 432 -30.43 21.87 -23.24
N ASP A 433 -31.40 21.21 -22.59
CA ASP A 433 -31.47 19.77 -22.33
C ASP A 433 -31.46 18.88 -23.60
N SER A 434 -31.26 19.48 -24.78
CA SER A 434 -31.37 18.83 -26.08
C SER A 434 -30.08 18.14 -26.56
N ASN A 435 -28.94 18.32 -25.89
CA ASN A 435 -27.66 17.75 -26.34
C ASN A 435 -26.92 16.86 -25.33
N CYS A 436 -27.58 16.46 -24.24
CA CYS A 436 -27.06 15.43 -23.32
C CYS A 436 -27.40 14.03 -23.86
N SER A 437 -26.74 13.63 -24.95
CA SER A 437 -26.95 12.29 -25.50
C SER A 437 -26.28 11.23 -24.60
N SER A 438 -27.10 10.30 -24.11
CA SER A 438 -26.77 8.95 -23.60
C SER A 438 -26.32 8.77 -22.14
N SER A 439 -27.22 8.99 -21.18
CA SER A 439 -27.26 8.26 -19.90
C SER A 439 -28.09 6.96 -19.98
N THR A 440 -28.66 6.67 -21.14
CA THR A 440 -29.56 5.52 -21.42
C THR A 440 -28.88 4.15 -21.33
N ASP A 441 -27.54 4.07 -21.29
CA ASP A 441 -26.79 2.81 -21.29
C ASP A 441 -26.63 2.18 -19.88
N SER A 442 -27.14 2.83 -18.83
CA SER A 442 -27.06 2.32 -17.44
C SER A 442 -28.43 2.11 -16.77
N GLU A 443 -29.51 2.43 -17.47
CA GLU A 443 -30.88 2.26 -16.97
C GLU A 443 -31.43 0.94 -17.49
N THR A 444 -31.43 -0.07 -16.62
CA THR A 444 -32.10 -1.33 -16.86
C THR A 444 -33.62 -1.12 -16.86
N GLU A 445 -34.37 -2.03 -17.45
CA GLU A 445 -35.83 -1.93 -17.44
C GLU A 445 -36.40 -2.05 -16.03
N GLU A 446 -35.75 -2.85 -15.17
CA GLU A 446 -36.05 -3.00 -13.75
C GLU A 446 -35.91 -1.66 -13.01
N TYR A 447 -34.82 -0.92 -13.26
CA TYR A 447 -34.59 0.37 -12.62
C TYR A 447 -35.59 1.44 -13.08
N LYS A 448 -35.93 1.48 -14.37
CA LYS A 448 -36.90 2.46 -14.92
C LYS A 448 -38.28 2.29 -14.29
N GLN A 449 -38.71 1.06 -14.05
CA GLN A 449 -40.01 0.76 -13.42
C GLN A 449 -40.02 1.13 -11.93
N ALA A 450 -38.90 0.97 -11.23
CA ALA A 450 -38.80 1.23 -9.80
C ALA A 450 -38.35 2.65 -9.45
N LYS A 451 -37.92 3.47 -10.42
CA LYS A 451 -37.28 4.78 -10.19
C LYS A 451 -38.06 5.69 -9.24
N ASP A 452 -39.38 5.74 -9.41
CA ASP A 452 -40.26 6.58 -8.60
C ASP A 452 -40.53 6.02 -7.20
N LEU A 453 -40.23 4.74 -6.97
CA LEU A 453 -40.42 4.02 -5.71
C LEU A 453 -39.14 3.92 -4.87
N ILE A 454 -37.98 4.25 -5.43
CA ILE A 454 -36.69 4.18 -4.74
C ILE A 454 -36.60 5.33 -3.73
N ASN A 455 -36.34 5.00 -2.46
CA ASN A 455 -36.03 6.02 -1.46
C ASN A 455 -34.64 6.63 -1.80
N PRO A 456 -34.52 7.94 -2.09
CA PRO A 456 -33.25 8.56 -2.46
C PRO A 456 -32.18 8.46 -1.37
N VAL A 457 -32.58 8.45 -0.09
CA VAL A 457 -31.68 8.36 1.06
C VAL A 457 -31.07 6.97 1.14
N LEU A 458 -31.89 5.92 1.03
CA LEU A 458 -31.42 4.53 1.13
C LEU A 458 -30.86 3.99 -0.19
N GLY A 459 -31.25 4.54 -1.34
CA GLY A 459 -30.88 4.03 -2.66
C GLY A 459 -31.54 2.69 -3.01
N CYS A 460 -32.61 2.29 -2.32
CA CYS A 460 -33.38 1.08 -2.60
C CYS A 460 -34.89 1.32 -2.42
N VAL A 461 -35.71 0.44 -3.00
CA VAL A 461 -37.15 0.37 -2.78
C VAL A 461 -37.40 -0.22 -1.39
N GLU A 462 -38.09 0.53 -0.54
CA GLU A 462 -38.49 0.02 0.78
C GLU A 462 -39.71 -0.89 0.65
N THR A 463 -39.68 -2.00 1.40
CA THR A 463 -40.92 -2.72 1.69
C THR A 463 -41.84 -1.82 2.51
N PRO A 464 -43.16 -1.77 2.23
CA PRO A 464 -44.10 -0.99 3.02
C PRO A 464 -43.95 -1.32 4.51
N LYS A 465 -43.61 -0.32 5.31
CA LYS A 465 -43.54 -0.47 6.77
C LYS A 465 -44.96 -0.40 7.33
N PRO A 466 -45.30 -1.23 8.35
CA PRO A 466 -46.55 -1.07 9.06
C PRO A 466 -46.62 0.33 9.67
N ASN A 467 -47.81 0.91 9.72
CA ASN A 467 -47.99 2.26 10.25
C ASN A 467 -47.65 2.26 11.74
N PRO A 468 -46.67 3.05 12.22
CA PRO A 468 -46.28 3.05 13.63
C PRO A 468 -47.41 3.48 14.58
N MET A 469 -48.38 4.22 14.05
CA MET A 469 -49.54 4.75 14.78
C MET A 469 -50.78 3.85 14.66
N GLU A 470 -50.65 2.68 14.06
CA GLU A 470 -51.73 1.72 13.92
C GLU A 470 -52.09 1.11 15.28
N GLY A 471 -53.34 1.27 15.71
CA GLY A 471 -53.82 0.78 17.00
C GLY A 471 -53.68 1.76 18.18
N MET A 472 -53.10 2.95 17.98
CA MET A 472 -53.06 4.02 18.99
C MET A 472 -54.32 4.90 18.94
N THR A 473 -54.81 5.36 20.11
CA THR A 473 -55.88 6.37 20.18
C THR A 473 -55.35 7.75 19.78
N GLU A 474 -56.23 8.68 19.39
CA GLU A 474 -55.79 10.04 19.03
C GLU A 474 -55.10 10.76 20.20
N GLU A 475 -55.51 10.53 21.46
CA GLU A 475 -54.83 11.11 22.61
C GLU A 475 -53.40 10.55 22.79
N GLU A 476 -53.20 9.25 22.55
CA GLU A 476 -51.88 8.62 22.61
C GLU A 476 -50.97 9.16 21.50
N LYS A 477 -51.51 9.36 20.29
CA LYS A 477 -50.77 9.97 19.17
C LYS A 477 -50.33 11.40 19.50
N GLU A 478 -51.21 12.20 20.09
CA GLU A 478 -50.88 13.57 20.52
C GLU A 478 -49.82 13.57 21.61
N HIS A 479 -49.91 12.67 22.59
CA HIS A 479 -48.94 12.55 23.66
C HIS A 479 -47.53 12.21 23.16
N GLU A 480 -47.41 11.22 22.28
CA GLU A 480 -46.14 10.83 21.64
C GLU A 480 -45.57 11.96 20.76
N ALA A 481 -46.43 12.69 20.05
CA ALA A 481 -46.00 13.85 19.26
C ALA A 481 -45.43 14.97 20.15
N VAL A 482 -46.08 15.27 21.27
CA VAL A 482 -45.58 16.26 22.25
C VAL A 482 -44.26 15.79 22.87
N GLN A 483 -44.14 14.51 23.18
CA GLN A 483 -42.90 13.93 23.69
C GLN A 483 -41.75 14.05 22.69
N LEU A 484 -42.00 13.77 21.40
CA LEU A 484 -41.01 13.92 20.33
C LEU A 484 -40.54 15.38 20.20
N VAL A 485 -41.46 16.36 20.23
CA VAL A 485 -41.13 17.78 20.17
C VAL A 485 -40.25 18.19 21.36
N ASN A 486 -40.59 17.74 22.56
CA ASN A 486 -39.79 18.01 23.77
C ASN A 486 -38.39 17.39 23.69
N GLN A 487 -38.26 16.20 23.09
CA GLN A 487 -36.95 15.56 22.87
C GLN A 487 -36.12 16.34 21.84
N ILE A 488 -36.70 16.78 20.72
CA ILE A 488 -36.02 17.60 19.72
C ILE A 488 -35.56 18.93 20.34
N ASP A 489 -36.42 19.61 21.08
CA ASP A 489 -36.09 20.86 21.77
C ASP A 489 -34.96 20.68 22.80
N SER A 490 -34.96 19.57 23.54
CA SER A 490 -33.87 19.22 24.45
C SER A 490 -32.54 19.03 23.72
N LEU A 491 -32.55 18.31 22.59
CA LEU A 491 -31.34 18.11 21.76
C LEU A 491 -30.84 19.43 21.15
N MET A 492 -31.75 20.33 20.77
CA MET A 492 -31.40 21.67 20.27
C MET A 492 -30.78 22.54 21.37
N LYS A 493 -31.36 22.54 22.57
CA LYS A 493 -30.83 23.29 23.73
C LYS A 493 -29.45 22.81 24.17
N GLN A 494 -29.16 21.53 24.00
CA GLN A 494 -27.84 20.94 24.28
C GLN A 494 -26.82 21.20 23.15
N GLY A 495 -27.25 21.75 22.02
CA GLY A 495 -26.39 21.99 20.85
C GLY A 495 -26.01 20.72 20.09
N LEU A 496 -26.68 19.59 20.35
CA LEU A 496 -26.41 18.32 19.66
C LEU A 496 -27.06 18.26 18.27
N VAL A 497 -28.21 18.92 18.11
CA VAL A 497 -28.93 19.05 16.84
C VAL A 497 -29.14 20.53 16.57
N MET A 498 -28.71 21.02 15.42
CA MET A 498 -28.97 22.39 14.99
C MET A 498 -29.60 22.40 13.60
N PRO A 499 -30.68 23.15 13.40
CA PRO A 499 -31.20 23.35 12.06
C PRO A 499 -30.16 24.08 11.21
N ALA A 500 -30.03 23.65 9.97
CA ALA A 500 -29.01 24.14 9.05
C ALA A 500 -29.59 24.32 7.65
N ARG A 501 -29.02 25.27 6.91
CA ARG A 501 -29.34 25.52 5.50
C ARG A 501 -28.14 25.22 4.63
N VAL A 502 -28.39 24.86 3.37
CA VAL A 502 -27.33 24.81 2.36
C VAL A 502 -27.23 26.17 1.71
N CYS A 503 -26.09 26.84 1.83
CA CYS A 503 -25.88 28.17 1.26
C CYS A 503 -25.57 28.10 -0.25
N GLU A 504 -25.44 29.26 -0.88
CA GLU A 504 -25.06 29.36 -2.30
C GLU A 504 -23.71 28.71 -2.60
N ASP A 505 -22.81 28.58 -1.62
CA ASP A 505 -21.53 27.87 -1.73
C ASP A 505 -21.67 26.33 -1.72
N GLY A 506 -22.91 25.82 -1.61
CA GLY A 506 -23.23 24.40 -1.55
C GLY A 506 -22.87 23.70 -0.24
N LYS A 507 -22.41 24.45 0.77
CA LYS A 507 -22.06 23.96 2.11
C LYS A 507 -23.18 24.18 3.10
N VAL A 508 -23.15 23.37 4.17
CA VAL A 508 -24.13 23.42 5.27
C VAL A 508 -23.70 24.45 6.30
N HIS A 509 -24.59 25.41 6.60
CA HIS A 509 -24.39 26.43 7.63
C HIS A 509 -25.56 26.43 8.61
N PRO A 510 -25.34 26.61 9.92
CA PRO A 510 -26.42 26.75 10.90
C PRO A 510 -27.35 27.91 10.51
N ILE A 511 -28.66 27.75 10.70
CA ILE A 511 -29.59 28.86 10.54
C ILE A 511 -29.54 29.77 11.76
N GLU A 512 -29.64 31.08 11.54
CA GLU A 512 -29.74 32.06 12.61
C GLU A 512 -31.21 32.34 12.97
N HIS A 513 -32.12 32.17 12.00
CA HIS A 513 -33.54 32.46 12.18
C HIS A 513 -34.43 31.46 11.41
N VAL A 514 -35.56 31.05 11.99
CA VAL A 514 -36.48 30.04 11.43
C VAL A 514 -37.01 30.41 10.04
N LEU A 515 -37.17 31.72 9.76
CA LEU A 515 -37.60 32.21 8.44
C LEU A 515 -36.62 31.85 7.31
N GLN A 516 -35.34 31.64 7.62
CA GLN A 516 -34.35 31.22 6.64
C GLN A 516 -34.58 29.79 6.12
N LEU A 517 -35.44 28.99 6.78
CA LEU A 517 -35.87 27.68 6.28
C LEU A 517 -36.92 27.79 5.15
N GLN A 518 -37.58 28.94 5.02
CA GLN A 518 -38.58 29.18 3.99
C GLN A 518 -37.94 29.70 2.69
N GLU A 519 -36.71 30.19 2.75
CA GLU A 519 -35.93 30.65 1.60
C GLU A 519 -35.51 29.44 0.73
N GLY A 520 -36.16 29.25 -0.43
CA GLY A 520 -35.80 28.21 -1.41
C GLY A 520 -36.79 27.05 -1.54
N LEU A 521 -37.87 27.01 -0.76
CA LEU A 521 -39.01 26.14 -1.04
C LEU A 521 -39.72 26.65 -2.32
N PRO A 522 -40.17 25.76 -3.23
CA PRO A 522 -41.04 26.20 -4.33
C PRO A 522 -42.29 26.84 -3.73
N GLU A 523 -42.69 28.02 -4.22
CA GLU A 523 -43.92 28.68 -3.79
C GLU A 523 -45.05 27.66 -3.84
N THR A 524 -45.60 27.29 -2.68
CA THR A 524 -46.77 26.44 -2.62
C THR A 524 -47.87 27.16 -3.39
N ALA A 525 -48.30 26.56 -4.50
CA ALA A 525 -49.46 27.01 -5.25
C ALA A 525 -50.56 27.32 -4.24
N THR A 526 -50.92 28.59 -4.16
CA THR A 526 -51.93 29.10 -3.25
C THR A 526 -53.15 28.20 -3.38
N ALA A 527 -53.54 27.58 -2.26
CA ALA A 527 -54.85 26.96 -2.14
C ALA A 527 -55.86 27.98 -2.66
N SER A 528 -56.54 27.63 -3.77
CA SER A 528 -57.67 28.38 -4.27
C SER A 528 -58.64 28.53 -3.10
N SER A 529 -58.78 29.76 -2.63
CA SER A 529 -59.87 30.18 -1.78
C SER A 529 -61.16 29.90 -2.56
N ASP A 530 -61.81 28.79 -2.27
CA ASP A 530 -63.22 28.61 -2.58
C ASP A 530 -63.99 29.58 -1.68
N SER A 531 -64.24 30.75 -2.23
CA SER A 531 -65.28 31.68 -1.82
C SER A 531 -66.14 31.95 -3.06
N ASP A 532 -67.13 31.10 -3.28
CA ASP A 532 -68.56 31.45 -3.36
C ASP A 532 -69.45 30.20 -3.57
#